data_AF-A0A7X8ICU9-F1
#
_entry.id   AF-A0A7X8ICU9-F1
#
_cell.length_a   1.000
_cell.length_b   1.000
_cell.length_c   1.000
_cell.angle_alpha   90.00
_cell.angle_beta   90.00
_cell.angle_gamma   90.00
#
_symmetry.space_group_name_H-M   'P 1'
#
loop_
_entity.id
_entity.type
_entity.pdbx_description
1 polymer ?
#
loop_
_entity_poly.entity_id
_entity_poly.type
_entity_poly.pdbx_seq_one_letter_code
_entity_poly.pdbx_strand_id
1 'polypeptide(L)'
;MDQRKRVMQRSMKLGHCVCDPKQPCPCDLFKTHNVCLCAGERLDEPTGPVALTRLVEKAGCASKIDQAFLKEVLKDLPEPVDPRVLIGSTAGDDAGVYELPNGTCLVQTVDVFTPSVDDPYVFGQVAAANSVSDIYAMGGTPLTALSIIGFPVRQVPDAVMTRILCGGIDKMQEAGAAVIGGHSINDSQLKDG
;
A
#
# COMPACT_ATOMS: atom_id res chain seq x y z
N MET A 1 19.71 -28.24 -4.96
CA MET A 1 20.78 -28.43 -3.96
C MET A 1 22.07 -27.68 -4.29
N ASP A 2 22.51 -27.64 -5.56
CA ASP A 2 23.80 -27.05 -5.93
C ASP A 2 23.85 -25.51 -5.78
N GLN A 3 22.75 -24.83 -6.14
CA GLN A 3 22.61 -23.38 -5.98
C GLN A 3 22.66 -22.92 -4.51
N ARG A 4 21.94 -23.60 -3.61
CA ARG A 4 21.91 -23.32 -2.16
C ARG A 4 23.32 -23.33 -1.58
N LYS A 5 24.07 -24.41 -1.82
CA LYS A 5 25.46 -24.55 -1.33
C LYS A 5 26.35 -23.42 -1.85
N ARG A 6 26.30 -23.12 -3.16
CA ARG A 6 27.09 -22.05 -3.78
C ARG A 6 26.79 -20.68 -3.19
N VAL A 7 25.51 -20.35 -3.01
CA VAL A 7 25.08 -19.06 -2.44
C VAL A 7 25.52 -18.94 -0.98
N MET A 8 25.28 -19.97 -0.16
CA MET A 8 25.66 -19.96 1.25
C MET A 8 27.18 -19.89 1.44
N GLN A 9 27.96 -20.62 0.65
CA GLN A 9 29.43 -20.53 0.67
C GLN A 9 29.92 -19.11 0.37
N ARG A 10 29.32 -18.44 -0.61
CA ARG A 10 29.63 -17.05 -0.93
C ARG A 10 29.28 -16.12 0.24
N SER A 11 28.08 -16.24 0.80
CA SER A 11 27.63 -15.44 1.95
C SER A 11 28.50 -15.66 3.20
N MET A 12 28.92 -16.90 3.47
CA MET A 12 29.86 -17.20 4.56
C MET A 12 31.21 -16.53 4.35
N LYS A 13 31.74 -16.48 3.12
CA LYS A 13 32.98 -15.75 2.80
C LYS A 13 32.82 -14.23 2.96
N LEU A 14 31.64 -13.69 2.69
CA LEU A 14 31.31 -12.27 2.90
C LEU A 14 31.10 -11.92 4.38
N GLY A 15 30.87 -12.91 5.24
CA GLY A 15 30.55 -12.72 6.66
C GLY A 15 29.08 -12.38 6.96
N HIS A 16 28.21 -12.30 5.95
CA HIS A 16 26.80 -11.91 6.11
C HIS A 16 25.87 -12.52 5.04
N CYS A 17 24.56 -12.56 5.30
CA CYS A 17 23.54 -12.96 4.31
C CYS A 17 23.51 -11.94 3.17
N VAL A 18 23.43 -12.42 1.92
CA VAL A 18 23.22 -11.55 0.75
C VAL A 18 21.84 -10.89 0.79
N CYS A 19 20.85 -11.56 1.39
CA CYS A 19 19.48 -11.08 1.57
C CYS A 19 19.33 -9.98 2.62
N ASP A 20 20.19 -10.02 3.63
CA ASP A 20 20.13 -9.16 4.81
C ASP A 20 21.55 -9.06 5.38
N PRO A 21 22.28 -7.99 5.03
CA PRO A 21 23.65 -7.78 5.50
C PRO A 21 23.79 -7.65 7.01
N LYS A 22 22.70 -7.51 7.76
CA LYS A 22 22.71 -7.47 9.23
C LYS A 22 22.75 -8.86 9.87
N GLN A 23 22.52 -9.93 9.09
CA GLN A 23 22.51 -11.30 9.59
C GLN A 23 23.70 -12.11 9.08
N PRO A 24 24.19 -13.10 9.87
CA PRO A 24 25.22 -14.03 9.40
C PRO A 24 24.65 -15.02 8.38
N CYS A 25 25.52 -15.82 7.75
CA CYS A 25 25.12 -17.00 6.99
C CYS A 25 25.71 -18.26 7.66
N PRO A 26 24.89 -19.25 8.09
CA PRO A 26 23.44 -19.34 7.93
C PRO A 26 22.69 -18.29 8.77
N CYS A 27 21.69 -17.65 8.16
CA CYS A 27 20.82 -16.67 8.84
C CYS A 27 19.77 -17.37 9.70
N ASP A 28 19.05 -16.62 10.52
CA ASP A 28 18.08 -17.23 11.45
C ASP A 28 16.95 -17.93 10.72
N LEU A 29 16.49 -17.36 9.60
CA LEU A 29 15.51 -18.00 8.72
C LEU A 29 15.95 -19.40 8.25
N PHE A 30 17.22 -19.55 7.88
CA PHE A 30 17.74 -20.86 7.46
C PHE A 30 17.79 -21.83 8.64
N LYS A 31 18.19 -21.36 9.82
CA LYS A 31 18.26 -22.19 11.02
C LYS A 31 16.87 -22.67 11.47
N THR A 32 15.85 -21.82 11.36
CA THR A 32 14.50 -22.14 11.84
C THR A 32 13.66 -22.89 10.80
N HIS A 33 13.75 -22.51 9.52
CA HIS A 33 12.87 -23.06 8.47
C HIS A 33 13.60 -23.90 7.42
N ASN A 34 14.94 -24.01 7.48
CA ASN A 34 15.75 -24.70 6.46
C ASN A 34 15.52 -24.20 5.02
N VAL A 35 15.19 -22.90 4.91
CA VAL A 35 14.91 -22.19 3.65
C VAL A 35 15.97 -21.11 3.42
N CYS A 36 16.52 -21.06 2.19
CA CYS A 36 17.47 -20.06 1.75
C CYS A 36 16.88 -19.15 0.67
N LEU A 37 16.32 -17.99 1.06
CA LEU A 37 15.76 -17.02 0.10
C LEU A 37 16.78 -16.54 -0.94
N CYS A 38 18.07 -16.43 -0.54
CA CYS A 38 19.15 -16.05 -1.46
C CYS A 38 19.36 -17.07 -2.59
N ALA A 39 18.95 -18.32 -2.37
CA ALA A 39 19.03 -19.39 -3.35
C ALA A 39 17.75 -19.49 -4.21
N GLY A 40 16.80 -18.56 -4.04
CA GLY A 40 15.51 -18.56 -4.73
C GLY A 40 14.44 -19.45 -4.09
N GLU A 41 14.71 -19.99 -2.90
CA GLU A 41 13.74 -20.80 -2.16
C GLU A 41 12.69 -19.90 -1.51
N ARG A 42 11.54 -20.48 -1.18
CA ARG A 42 10.43 -19.76 -0.56
C ARG A 42 9.99 -20.50 0.70
N LEU A 43 9.51 -19.73 1.68
CA LEU A 43 8.75 -20.30 2.78
C LEU A 43 7.43 -20.84 2.24
N ASP A 44 6.88 -21.84 2.92
CA ASP A 44 5.50 -22.25 2.70
C ASP A 44 4.56 -21.08 2.98
N GLU A 45 3.53 -20.95 2.16
CA GLU A 45 2.52 -19.92 2.33
C GLU A 45 1.67 -20.22 3.58
N PRO A 46 1.40 -19.23 4.45
CA PRO A 46 0.45 -19.42 5.54
C PRO A 46 -0.91 -19.84 4.98
N THR A 47 -1.56 -20.83 5.59
CA THR A 47 -2.90 -21.29 5.21
C THR A 47 -3.89 -21.11 6.36
N GLY A 48 -5.13 -20.71 6.07
CA GLY A 48 -6.20 -20.65 7.06
C GLY A 48 -7.07 -19.38 6.94
N PRO A 49 -8.15 -19.30 7.73
CA PRO A 49 -9.00 -18.11 7.76
C PRO A 49 -8.23 -16.92 8.35
N VAL A 50 -8.39 -15.75 7.73
CA VAL A 50 -7.76 -14.50 8.16
C VAL A 50 -8.86 -13.50 8.51
N ALA A 51 -8.73 -12.87 9.67
CA ALA A 51 -9.55 -11.74 10.09
C ALA A 51 -8.69 -10.48 10.01
N LEU A 52 -8.91 -9.66 8.98
CA LEU A 52 -8.02 -8.54 8.68
C LEU A 52 -7.89 -7.53 9.82
N THR A 53 -8.94 -7.31 10.60
CA THR A 53 -8.90 -6.33 11.71
C THR A 53 -7.96 -6.74 12.84
N ARG A 54 -7.57 -8.02 12.91
CA ARG A 54 -6.59 -8.54 13.88
C ARG A 54 -5.14 -8.31 13.45
N LEU A 55 -4.92 -7.87 12.21
CA LEU A 55 -3.59 -7.66 11.63
C LEU A 55 -3.09 -6.22 11.80
N VAL A 56 -3.90 -5.33 12.38
CA VAL A 56 -3.61 -3.89 12.47
C VAL A 56 -3.78 -3.35 13.88
N GLU A 57 -3.02 -2.32 14.21
CA GLU A 57 -3.06 -1.70 15.55
C GLU A 57 -4.26 -0.74 15.69
N LYS A 58 -4.59 -0.04 14.61
CA LYS A 58 -5.74 0.85 14.49
C LYS A 58 -6.45 0.47 13.20
N ALA A 59 -7.78 0.41 13.23
CA ALA A 59 -8.60 -0.01 12.09
C ALA A 59 -9.23 1.20 11.40
N GLY A 60 -9.39 1.14 10.07
CA GLY A 60 -10.08 2.16 9.30
C GLY A 60 -9.43 3.54 9.38
N CYS A 61 -10.24 4.59 9.34
CA CYS A 61 -9.79 5.97 9.43
C CYS A 61 -9.03 6.30 10.73
N ALA A 62 -9.16 5.48 11.78
CA ALA A 62 -8.41 5.69 13.02
C ALA A 62 -6.89 5.53 12.84
N SER A 63 -6.43 4.96 11.72
CA SER A 63 -5.00 4.92 11.37
C SER A 63 -4.47 6.25 10.80
N LYS A 64 -5.32 7.23 10.48
CA LYS A 64 -4.89 8.55 9.98
C LYS A 64 -4.19 9.34 11.10
N ILE A 65 -3.26 10.22 10.69
CA ILE A 65 -2.61 11.18 11.59
C ILE A 65 -3.65 12.20 12.05
N ASP A 66 -3.58 12.62 13.31
CA ASP A 66 -4.46 13.65 13.87
C ASP A 66 -4.39 14.95 13.05
N GLN A 67 -5.55 15.54 12.76
CA GLN A 67 -5.66 16.69 11.87
C GLN A 67 -4.96 17.94 12.42
N ALA A 68 -5.03 18.18 13.73
CA ALA A 68 -4.37 19.33 14.34
C ALA A 68 -2.85 19.17 14.27
N PHE A 69 -2.33 17.98 14.58
CA PHE A 69 -0.91 17.68 14.42
C PHE A 69 -0.45 17.79 12.96
N LEU A 70 -1.21 17.25 12.00
CA LEU A 70 -0.86 17.30 10.59
C LEU A 70 -0.80 18.76 10.10
N LYS A 71 -1.78 19.59 10.47
CA LYS A 71 -1.81 21.02 10.12
C LYS A 71 -0.57 21.77 10.64
N GLU A 72 -0.12 21.46 11.85
CA GLU A 72 1.09 22.06 12.41
C GLU A 72 2.36 21.67 11.66
N VAL A 73 2.43 20.46 11.11
CA VAL A 73 3.58 20.02 10.30
C VAL A 73 3.54 20.63 8.89
N LEU A 74 2.35 20.73 8.29
CA LEU A 74 2.20 21.18 6.90
C LEU A 74 2.37 22.71 6.73
N LYS A 75 2.16 23.50 7.79
CA LYS A 75 2.21 24.98 7.72
C LYS A 75 3.55 25.56 7.23
N ASP A 76 4.64 24.81 7.41
CA ASP A 76 6.00 25.23 7.07
C ASP A 76 6.45 24.74 5.68
N LEU A 77 5.58 24.02 4.95
CA LEU A 77 5.89 23.55 3.60
C LEU A 77 5.72 24.66 2.56
N PRO A 78 6.53 24.66 1.49
CA PRO A 78 6.35 25.60 0.40
C PRO A 78 5.02 25.37 -0.32
N GLU A 79 4.32 26.44 -0.64
CA GLU A 79 3.11 26.37 -1.44
C GLU A 79 3.43 26.18 -2.93
N PRO A 80 2.56 25.49 -3.68
CA PRO A 80 2.66 25.45 -5.14
C PRO A 80 2.54 26.86 -5.73
N VAL A 81 3.51 27.26 -6.55
CA VAL A 81 3.55 28.58 -7.22
C VAL A 81 2.97 28.58 -8.63
N ASP A 82 2.61 27.40 -9.17
CA ASP A 82 2.01 27.30 -10.50
C ASP A 82 0.58 27.85 -10.44
N PRO A 83 0.24 28.91 -11.21
CA PRO A 83 -1.09 29.53 -11.17
C PRO A 83 -2.22 28.59 -11.62
N ARG A 84 -1.90 27.45 -12.24
CA ARG A 84 -2.88 26.41 -12.59
C ARG A 84 -3.31 25.56 -11.40
N VAL A 85 -2.64 25.65 -10.26
CA VAL A 85 -3.10 25.00 -9.02
C VAL A 85 -4.24 25.85 -8.45
N LEU A 86 -5.48 25.41 -8.65
CA LEU A 86 -6.68 26.11 -8.18
C LEU A 86 -6.97 25.81 -6.71
N ILE A 87 -6.75 24.56 -6.30
CA ILE A 87 -6.85 24.10 -4.91
C ILE A 87 -5.62 23.25 -4.62
N GLY A 88 -4.84 23.68 -3.63
CA GLY A 88 -3.57 23.06 -3.24
C GLY A 88 -3.60 22.54 -1.80
N SER A 89 -2.44 22.03 -1.36
CA SER A 89 -2.28 21.43 -0.03
C SER A 89 -2.57 22.36 1.15
N THR A 90 -2.46 23.69 0.97
CA THR A 90 -2.76 24.67 2.03
C THR A 90 -4.23 25.00 2.18
N ALA A 91 -5.07 24.68 1.18
CA ALA A 91 -6.53 24.81 1.32
C ALA A 91 -7.10 23.80 2.31
N GLY A 92 -6.42 22.65 2.51
CA GLY A 92 -6.87 21.58 3.40
C GLY A 92 -8.15 20.89 2.92
N ASP A 93 -8.48 21.00 1.63
CA ASP A 93 -9.59 20.32 0.99
C ASP A 93 -9.27 18.84 0.74
N ASP A 94 -10.32 18.05 0.55
CA ASP A 94 -10.26 16.58 0.38
C ASP A 94 -9.53 16.16 -0.92
N ALA A 95 -9.27 17.08 -1.85
CA ALA A 95 -8.52 16.83 -3.08
C ALA A 95 -7.80 18.08 -3.63
N GLY A 96 -6.73 17.87 -4.39
CA GLY A 96 -6.08 18.93 -5.17
C GLY A 96 -6.78 19.15 -6.52
N VAL A 97 -6.85 20.40 -6.97
CA VAL A 97 -7.46 20.77 -8.26
C VAL A 97 -6.46 21.55 -9.11
N TYR A 98 -6.26 21.07 -10.34
CA TYR A 98 -5.30 21.61 -11.30
C TYR A 98 -5.95 21.92 -12.65
N GLU A 99 -5.82 23.15 -13.13
CA GLU A 99 -6.35 23.59 -14.42
C GLU A 99 -5.48 23.10 -15.59
N LEU A 100 -6.12 22.44 -16.56
CA LEU A 100 -5.52 21.99 -17.80
C LEU A 100 -5.68 23.06 -18.91
N PRO A 101 -4.79 23.09 -19.93
CA PRO A 101 -4.81 24.14 -20.96
C PRO A 101 -6.10 24.26 -21.78
N ASN A 102 -6.94 23.22 -21.79
CA ASN A 102 -8.22 23.18 -22.48
C ASN A 102 -9.39 23.71 -21.63
N GLY A 103 -9.14 24.25 -20.44
CA GLY A 103 -10.15 24.76 -19.51
C GLY A 103 -10.86 23.68 -18.69
N THR A 104 -10.38 22.43 -18.72
CA THR A 104 -10.85 21.37 -17.81
C THR A 104 -9.98 21.32 -16.55
N CYS A 105 -10.54 20.86 -15.44
CA CYS A 105 -9.79 20.71 -14.19
C CYS A 105 -9.52 19.23 -13.91
N LEU A 106 -8.28 18.91 -13.59
CA LEU A 106 -7.87 17.64 -13.02
C LEU A 106 -8.07 17.70 -11.50
N VAL A 107 -8.90 16.80 -10.96
CA VAL A 107 -9.08 16.62 -9.52
C VAL A 107 -8.31 15.37 -9.11
N GLN A 108 -7.47 15.47 -8.08
CA GLN A 108 -6.66 14.35 -7.59
C GLN A 108 -6.75 14.25 -6.07
N THR A 109 -7.03 13.04 -5.60
CA THR A 109 -6.94 12.66 -4.19
C THR A 109 -6.06 11.41 -4.06
N VAL A 110 -5.58 11.15 -2.85
CA VAL A 110 -4.94 9.91 -2.46
C VAL A 110 -5.29 9.62 -1.01
N ASP A 111 -5.74 8.40 -0.75
CA ASP A 111 -6.15 8.00 0.58
C ASP A 111 -5.76 6.54 0.79
N VAL A 112 -5.16 6.22 1.94
CA VAL A 112 -4.70 4.87 2.27
C VAL A 112 -4.95 4.63 3.75
N PHE A 113 -5.57 3.50 4.08
CA PHE A 113 -5.86 3.17 5.47
C PHE A 113 -5.85 1.67 5.71
N THR A 114 -5.94 1.32 6.99
CA THR A 114 -5.91 -0.05 7.50
C THR A 114 -7.28 -0.72 7.44
N PRO A 115 -7.38 -2.05 7.37
CA PRO A 115 -8.65 -2.77 7.37
C PRO A 115 -9.63 -2.33 8.46
N SER A 116 -10.84 -1.97 8.04
CA SER A 116 -11.99 -1.68 8.92
C SER A 116 -12.95 -2.88 9.04
N VAL A 117 -12.78 -3.89 8.20
CA VAL A 117 -13.59 -5.11 8.14
C VAL A 117 -12.70 -6.34 7.95
N ASP A 118 -13.19 -7.51 8.36
CA ASP A 118 -12.41 -8.75 8.32
C ASP A 118 -12.35 -9.40 6.94
N ASP A 119 -13.37 -9.21 6.10
CA ASP A 119 -13.39 -9.80 4.76
C ASP A 119 -12.47 -9.01 3.81
N PRO A 120 -11.48 -9.67 3.18
CA PRO A 120 -10.52 -8.95 2.35
C PRO A 120 -11.12 -8.30 1.10
N TYR A 121 -12.11 -8.94 0.48
CA TYR A 121 -12.74 -8.37 -0.70
C TYR A 121 -13.60 -7.16 -0.34
N VAL A 122 -14.39 -7.25 0.73
CA VAL A 122 -15.17 -6.12 1.24
C VAL A 122 -14.22 -4.99 1.67
N PHE A 123 -13.09 -5.29 2.29
CA PHE A 123 -12.12 -4.26 2.64
C PHE A 123 -11.61 -3.51 1.39
N GLY A 124 -11.22 -4.22 0.33
CA GLY A 124 -10.81 -3.58 -0.93
C GLY A 124 -11.91 -2.70 -1.53
N GLN A 125 -13.19 -3.14 -1.46
CA GLN A 125 -14.31 -2.31 -1.88
C GLN A 125 -14.45 -1.04 -1.02
N VAL A 126 -14.29 -1.15 0.29
CA VAL A 126 -14.35 -0.01 1.22
C VAL A 126 -13.20 0.96 0.97
N ALA A 127 -11.98 0.45 0.76
CA ALA A 127 -10.80 1.24 0.44
C ALA A 127 -11.01 2.04 -0.85
N ALA A 128 -11.37 1.37 -1.94
CA ALA A 128 -11.63 2.03 -3.22
C ALA A 128 -12.79 3.04 -3.15
N ALA A 129 -13.88 2.71 -2.44
CA ALA A 129 -15.01 3.62 -2.26
C ALA A 129 -14.62 4.89 -1.50
N ASN A 130 -13.77 4.77 -0.47
CA ASN A 130 -13.21 5.90 0.24
C ASN A 130 -12.32 6.74 -0.68
N SER A 131 -11.41 6.12 -1.44
CA SER A 131 -10.50 6.81 -2.36
C SER A 131 -11.22 7.60 -3.46
N VAL A 132 -12.42 7.17 -3.91
CA VAL A 132 -13.21 7.95 -4.90
C VAL A 132 -14.13 8.98 -4.26
N SER A 133 -14.36 8.93 -2.94
CA SER A 133 -15.29 9.81 -2.24
C SER A 133 -14.94 11.27 -2.40
N ASP A 134 -13.66 11.63 -2.29
CA ASP A 134 -13.22 13.02 -2.39
C ASP A 134 -13.40 13.57 -3.80
N ILE A 135 -13.28 12.73 -4.83
CA ILE A 135 -13.57 13.14 -6.21
C ILE A 135 -15.03 13.54 -6.34
N TYR A 136 -15.96 12.75 -5.75
CA TYR A 136 -17.38 13.09 -5.76
C TYR A 136 -17.70 14.31 -4.89
N ALA A 137 -17.02 14.47 -3.74
CA ALA A 137 -17.18 15.63 -2.87
C ALA A 137 -16.82 16.95 -3.59
N MET A 138 -15.82 16.91 -4.47
CA MET A 138 -15.43 18.03 -5.34
C MET A 138 -16.31 18.18 -6.59
N GLY A 139 -17.34 17.36 -6.76
CA GLY A 139 -18.20 17.35 -7.95
C GLY A 139 -17.53 16.82 -9.22
N GLY A 140 -16.40 16.12 -9.07
CA GLY A 140 -15.65 15.50 -10.16
C GLY A 140 -16.25 14.19 -10.64
N THR A 141 -15.72 13.69 -11.76
CA THR A 141 -16.01 12.34 -12.28
C THR A 141 -14.73 11.52 -12.24
N PRO A 142 -14.69 10.38 -11.51
CA PRO A 142 -13.53 9.49 -11.51
C PRO A 142 -13.22 8.97 -12.91
N LEU A 143 -11.94 8.98 -13.31
CA LEU A 143 -11.50 8.50 -14.63
C LEU A 143 -10.50 7.35 -14.51
N THR A 144 -9.49 7.53 -13.67
CA THR A 144 -8.41 6.55 -13.46
C THR A 144 -7.97 6.53 -12.01
N ALA A 145 -7.45 5.40 -11.55
CA ALA A 145 -6.88 5.24 -10.22
C ALA A 145 -5.53 4.51 -10.26
N LEU A 146 -4.72 4.74 -9.23
CA LEU A 146 -3.49 4.00 -8.95
C LEU A 146 -3.65 3.34 -7.59
N SER A 147 -3.55 2.01 -7.52
CA SER A 147 -3.67 1.26 -6.26
C SER A 147 -2.40 1.38 -5.43
N ILE A 148 -2.53 1.62 -4.12
CA ILE A 148 -1.41 1.60 -3.17
C ILE A 148 -1.68 0.53 -2.13
N ILE A 149 -0.79 -0.46 -2.05
CA ILE A 149 -0.93 -1.55 -1.07
C ILE A 149 0.34 -1.72 -0.22
N GLY A 150 0.16 -1.67 1.10
CA GLY A 150 1.15 -2.13 2.07
C GLY A 150 0.71 -3.47 2.63
N PHE A 151 1.49 -4.54 2.42
CA PHE A 151 1.05 -5.90 2.75
C PHE A 151 2.12 -6.68 3.53
N PRO A 152 1.76 -7.44 4.58
CA PRO A 152 2.71 -8.25 5.36
C PRO A 152 3.01 -9.56 4.61
N VAL A 153 3.84 -9.44 3.57
CA VAL A 153 4.19 -10.53 2.66
C VAL A 153 4.71 -11.73 3.45
N ARG A 154 4.17 -12.93 3.15
CA ARG A 154 4.48 -14.22 3.80
C ARG A 154 4.09 -14.34 5.28
N GLN A 155 3.43 -13.35 5.87
CA GLN A 155 2.85 -13.48 7.22
C GLN A 155 1.37 -13.89 7.17
N VAL A 156 0.72 -13.62 6.04
CA VAL A 156 -0.65 -14.01 5.73
C VAL A 156 -0.69 -14.67 4.35
N PRO A 157 -1.74 -15.47 4.04
CA PRO A 157 -1.93 -16.05 2.72
C PRO A 157 -1.93 -14.96 1.63
N ASP A 158 -1.21 -15.20 0.54
CA ASP A 158 -1.09 -14.28 -0.59
C ASP A 158 -2.46 -14.06 -1.28
N ALA A 159 -3.34 -15.06 -1.22
CA ALA A 159 -4.72 -14.96 -1.70
C ALA A 159 -5.53 -13.81 -1.06
N VAL A 160 -5.16 -13.39 0.16
CA VAL A 160 -5.76 -12.22 0.82
C VAL A 160 -5.51 -10.96 0.01
N MET A 161 -4.28 -10.75 -0.45
CA MET A 161 -3.92 -9.60 -1.29
C MET A 161 -4.72 -9.60 -2.59
N THR A 162 -4.81 -10.76 -3.26
CA THR A 162 -5.62 -10.89 -4.48
C THR A 162 -7.08 -10.52 -4.21
N ARG A 163 -7.64 -10.95 -3.09
CA ARG A 163 -9.04 -10.66 -2.74
C ARG A 163 -9.29 -9.17 -2.50
N ILE A 164 -8.38 -8.48 -1.82
CA ILE A 164 -8.42 -7.02 -1.61
C ILE A 164 -8.41 -6.30 -2.96
N LEU A 165 -7.42 -6.61 -3.80
CA LEU A 165 -7.26 -5.97 -5.11
C LEU A 165 -8.48 -6.22 -6.02
N CYS A 166 -9.05 -7.43 -6.02
CA CYS A 166 -10.29 -7.69 -6.75
C CYS A 166 -11.45 -6.81 -6.26
N GLY A 167 -11.61 -6.65 -4.94
CA GLY A 167 -12.66 -5.80 -4.37
C GLY A 167 -12.50 -4.34 -4.77
N GLY A 168 -11.28 -3.83 -4.71
CA GLY A 168 -10.96 -2.47 -5.14
C GLY A 168 -11.22 -2.25 -6.63
N ILE A 169 -10.78 -3.18 -7.48
CA ILE A 169 -11.02 -3.11 -8.93
C ILE A 169 -12.50 -3.13 -9.25
N ASP A 170 -13.29 -4.03 -8.66
CA ASP A 170 -14.72 -4.13 -8.93
C ASP A 170 -15.46 -2.86 -8.50
N LYS A 171 -15.06 -2.24 -7.38
CA LYS A 171 -15.61 -0.96 -6.94
C LYS A 171 -15.21 0.21 -7.84
N MET A 172 -13.97 0.25 -8.32
CA MET A 172 -13.51 1.25 -9.29
C MET A 172 -14.25 1.13 -10.63
N GLN A 173 -14.50 -0.11 -11.09
CA GLN A 173 -15.32 -0.36 -12.28
C GLN A 173 -16.76 0.15 -12.10
N GLU A 174 -17.37 -0.08 -10.94
CA GLU A 174 -18.69 0.48 -10.59
C GLU A 174 -18.70 2.01 -10.63
N ALA A 175 -17.61 2.65 -10.20
CA ALA A 175 -17.42 4.11 -10.26
C ALA A 175 -17.10 4.64 -11.67
N GLY A 176 -16.91 3.78 -12.66
CA GLY A 176 -16.52 4.15 -14.02
C GLY A 176 -15.04 4.51 -14.19
N ALA A 177 -14.19 4.18 -13.20
CA ALA A 177 -12.76 4.47 -13.21
C ALA A 177 -11.91 3.24 -13.57
N ALA A 178 -10.84 3.45 -14.34
CA ALA A 178 -9.87 2.41 -14.66
C ALA A 178 -8.70 2.40 -13.66
N VAL A 179 -8.43 1.26 -13.02
CA VAL A 179 -7.17 1.08 -12.28
C VAL A 179 -6.05 0.82 -13.29
N ILE A 180 -5.14 1.79 -13.44
CA ILE A 180 -4.13 1.79 -14.52
C ILE A 180 -2.71 1.48 -14.04
N GLY A 181 -2.55 1.21 -12.76
CA GLY A 181 -1.25 0.93 -12.16
C GLY A 181 -1.33 0.96 -10.64
N GLY A 182 -0.16 0.99 -10.01
CA GLY A 182 -0.08 1.06 -8.57
C GLY A 182 1.32 0.86 -8.02
N HIS A 183 1.42 0.84 -6.70
CA HIS A 183 2.64 0.57 -5.96
C HIS A 183 2.37 -0.38 -4.79
N SER A 184 3.30 -1.31 -4.56
CA SER A 184 3.20 -2.31 -3.48
C SER A 184 4.43 -2.25 -2.57
N ILE A 185 4.20 -2.26 -1.26
CA ILE A 185 5.24 -2.20 -0.23
C ILE A 185 5.10 -3.43 0.68
N ASN A 186 6.19 -4.12 0.96
CA ASN A 186 6.22 -5.13 2.02
C ASN A 186 6.24 -4.42 3.37
N ASP A 187 5.14 -4.53 4.12
CA ASP A 187 4.88 -3.75 5.32
C ASP A 187 4.25 -4.62 6.40
N SER A 188 4.63 -4.43 7.67
CA SER A 188 4.08 -5.22 8.77
C SER A 188 2.61 -4.92 9.06
N GLN A 189 2.11 -3.73 8.70
CA GLN A 189 0.69 -3.39 8.84
C GLN A 189 0.02 -3.29 7.46
N LEU A 190 -1.06 -4.06 7.28
CA LEU A 190 -1.87 -4.06 6.07
C LEU A 190 -2.52 -2.68 5.85
N LYS A 191 -2.36 -2.13 4.65
CA LYS A 191 -2.98 -0.88 4.19
C LYS A 191 -3.35 -1.02 2.71
N ASP A 192 -4.44 -0.40 2.31
CA ASP A 192 -4.90 -0.35 0.92
C ASP A 192 -5.57 1.00 0.62
N GLY A 193 -5.55 1.41 -0.65
CA GLY A 193 -6.06 2.69 -1.14
C GLY A 193 -6.09 2.79 -2.66
#